data_AF-A0A662S921-F1
#
_entry.id   AF-A0A662S921-F1
#
_cell.length_a   1.000
_cell.length_b   1.000
_cell.length_c   1.000
_cell.angle_alpha   90.00
_cell.angle_beta   90.00
_cell.angle_gamma   90.00
#
_symmetry.space_group_name_H-M   'P 1'
#
loop_
_entity.id
_entity.type
_entity.pdbx_description
1 polymer ?
#
loop_
_entity_poly.entity_id
_entity_poly.type
_entity_poly.pdbx_seq_one_letter_code
_entity_poly.pdbx_strand_id
1 'polypeptide(L)'
;MQGKQRNSEAEEELLVVSNSSVIIAFARICRLDLLERLFKKIVVPEAVWREATASGKPGREKILEAGFIHVKRVGNRRLVALFEEFVDEGEY
;
A
#
# COMPACT_ATOMS: atom_id res chain seq x y z
N MET A 1 44.26 -14.63 17.63
CA MET A 1 43.65 -13.29 17.86
C MET A 1 42.62 -13.08 16.75
N GLN A 2 41.41 -13.61 16.89
CA GLN A 2 40.19 -12.86 17.26
C GLN A 2 40.06 -11.47 16.62
N GLY A 3 39.09 -11.34 15.73
CA GLY A 3 38.62 -10.08 15.15
C GLY A 3 37.22 -10.24 14.53
N LYS A 4 36.32 -10.87 15.29
CA LYS A 4 34.83 -10.82 15.23
C LYS A 4 34.22 -10.31 13.92
N GLN A 5 33.68 -11.25 13.14
CA GLN A 5 32.54 -11.00 12.26
C GLN A 5 31.45 -10.27 13.06
N ARG A 6 31.15 -9.03 12.66
CA ARG A 6 29.89 -8.39 13.06
C ARG A 6 28.84 -8.84 12.05
N ASN A 7 28.05 -9.83 12.45
CA ASN A 7 26.70 -10.00 11.93
C ASN A 7 25.95 -8.67 12.13
N SER A 8 25.53 -8.05 11.04
CA SER A 8 24.22 -7.40 11.03
C SER A 8 23.58 -7.75 9.71
N GLU A 9 22.94 -8.93 9.68
CA GLU A 9 21.78 -9.12 8.82
C GLU A 9 20.77 -8.10 9.34
N ALA A 10 20.80 -6.88 8.78
CA ALA A 10 19.67 -5.99 8.90
C ALA A 10 18.51 -6.76 8.30
N GLU A 11 17.50 -7.11 9.11
CA GLU A 11 16.23 -7.62 8.60
C GLU A 11 15.84 -6.69 7.45
N GLU A 12 15.90 -7.18 6.21
CA GLU A 12 15.46 -6.40 5.05
C GLU A 12 13.99 -6.06 5.31
N GLU A 13 13.72 -4.81 5.69
CA GLU A 13 12.37 -4.35 5.99
C GLU A 13 11.57 -4.50 4.70
N LEU A 14 10.78 -5.57 4.60
CA LEU A 14 10.01 -5.90 3.40
C LEU A 14 9.08 -4.74 3.08
N LEU A 15 9.35 -4.06 1.97
CA LEU A 15 8.53 -2.95 1.49
C LEU A 15 7.31 -3.51 0.75
N VAL A 16 6.15 -3.48 1.40
CA VAL A 16 4.89 -3.91 0.82
C VAL A 16 4.18 -2.71 0.21
N VAL A 17 3.91 -2.76 -1.10
CA VAL A 17 3.16 -1.71 -1.82
C VAL A 17 1.79 -2.27 -2.21
N SER A 18 0.72 -1.53 -1.93
CA SER A 18 -0.66 -1.96 -2.23
C SER A 18 -1.34 -1.03 -3.23
N ASN A 19 -2.24 -1.59 -4.04
CA ASN A 19 -3.11 -0.86 -4.96
C ASN A 19 -4.48 -0.58 -4.32
N SER A 20 -5.33 0.16 -5.04
CA SER A 20 -6.63 0.63 -4.54
C SER A 20 -7.63 -0.51 -4.44
N SER A 21 -7.68 -1.39 -5.44
CA SER A 21 -8.64 -2.49 -5.49
C SER A 21 -8.50 -3.44 -4.31
N VAL A 22 -7.28 -3.78 -3.88
CA VAL A 22 -7.05 -4.58 -2.66
C VAL A 22 -7.57 -3.85 -1.42
N ILE A 23 -7.19 -2.59 -1.21
CA ILE A 23 -7.61 -1.82 -0.04
C ILE A 23 -9.14 -1.70 0.03
N ILE A 24 -9.77 -1.37 -1.10
CA ILE A 24 -11.23 -1.23 -1.22
C ILE A 24 -11.93 -2.58 -0.97
N ALA A 25 -11.43 -3.67 -1.53
CA ALA A 25 -12.02 -5.00 -1.33
C ALA A 25 -12.02 -5.40 0.14
N PHE A 26 -10.89 -5.24 0.83
CA PHE A 26 -10.78 -5.55 2.27
C PHE A 26 -11.61 -4.60 3.13
N ALA A 27 -11.70 -3.31 2.77
CA ALA A 27 -12.54 -2.34 3.46
C ALA A 27 -14.04 -2.68 3.31
N ARG A 28 -14.48 -3.07 2.12
CA ARG A 28 -15.86 -3.49 1.82
C ARG A 28 -16.31 -4.67 2.66
N ILE A 29 -15.45 -5.67 2.84
CA ILE A 29 -15.76 -6.85 3.68
C ILE A 29 -15.46 -6.62 5.17
N CYS A 30 -15.09 -5.39 5.56
CA CYS A 30 -14.73 -5.03 6.94
C CYS A 30 -13.54 -5.83 7.51
N ARG A 31 -12.59 -6.25 6.65
CA ARG A 31 -11.43 -7.07 7.04
C ARG A 31 -10.05 -6.42 6.84
N LEU A 32 -9.95 -5.09 6.93
CA LEU A 32 -8.64 -4.40 6.89
C LEU A 32 -7.66 -4.92 7.96
N ASP A 33 -8.16 -5.49 9.06
CA ASP A 33 -7.37 -6.18 10.09
C ASP A 33 -6.47 -7.29 9.52
N LEU A 34 -6.90 -7.95 8.44
CA LEU A 34 -6.11 -9.00 7.81
C LEU A 34 -4.87 -8.44 7.13
N LEU A 35 -5.00 -7.32 6.42
CA LEU A 35 -3.86 -6.65 5.79
C LEU A 35 -2.87 -6.16 6.83
N GLU A 36 -3.36 -5.60 7.94
CA GLU A 36 -2.54 -5.19 9.07
C GLU A 36 -1.79 -6.38 9.69
N ARG A 37 -2.47 -7.51 9.89
CA ARG A 37 -1.84 -8.71 10.47
C ARG A 37 -0.78 -9.33 9.58
N LEU A 38 -1.00 -9.33 8.27
CA LEU A 38 -0.09 -9.90 7.28
C LEU A 38 1.18 -9.06 7.10
N PHE A 39 1.03 -7.74 7.00
CA PHE A 39 2.12 -6.88 6.56
C PHE A 39 2.62 -5.90 7.61
N LYS A 40 1.85 -5.64 8.68
CA LYS A 40 2.12 -4.65 9.76
C LYS A 40 2.20 -3.19 9.30
N LYS A 41 2.62 -2.97 8.05
CA LYS A 41 2.88 -1.71 7.40
C LYS A 41 2.69 -1.92 5.90
N ILE A 42 1.87 -1.10 5.27
CA ILE A 42 1.80 -1.05 3.80
C ILE A 42 2.08 0.37 3.33
N VAL A 43 2.75 0.49 2.19
CA VAL A 43 2.98 1.75 1.53
C VAL A 43 2.01 1.88 0.37
N VAL A 44 1.40 3.05 0.26
CA VAL A 44 0.38 3.34 -0.75
C VAL A 44 0.73 4.63 -1.48
N PRO A 45 0.79 4.64 -2.81
CA PRO A 45 0.94 5.86 -3.58
C PRO A 45 -0.17 6.88 -3.27
N GLU A 46 0.15 8.18 -3.31
CA GLU A 46 -0.84 9.26 -3.11
C GLU A 46 -2.05 9.12 -4.05
N ALA A 47 -1.85 8.67 -5.31
CA ALA A 47 -2.94 8.42 -6.26
C ALA A 47 -3.87 7.30 -5.79
N VAL A 48 -3.30 6.16 -5.36
CA VAL A 48 -4.04 5.03 -4.82
C VAL A 48 -4.82 5.42 -3.56
N TRP A 49 -4.21 6.19 -2.67
CA TRP A 49 -4.88 6.68 -1.47
C TRP A 49 -6.09 7.55 -1.81
N ARG A 50 -5.96 8.50 -2.74
CA ARG A 50 -7.08 9.33 -3.20
C ARG A 50 -8.20 8.49 -3.78
N GLU A 51 -7.86 7.48 -4.57
CA GLU A 51 -8.85 6.61 -5.19
C GLU A 51 -9.58 5.76 -4.14
N ALA A 52 -8.86 5.16 -3.19
CA ALA A 52 -9.43 4.31 -2.13
C ALA A 52 -10.28 5.10 -1.11
N THR A 53 -9.96 6.37 -0.89
CA THR A 53 -10.64 7.26 0.08
C THR A 53 -11.62 8.24 -0.56
N ALA A 54 -11.90 8.09 -1.86
CA ALA A 54 -12.86 8.91 -2.59
C ALA A 54 -14.26 8.86 -1.95
N SER A 55 -14.97 10.00 -1.97
CA SER A 55 -16.32 10.12 -1.43
C SER A 55 -17.26 9.09 -2.04
N GLY A 56 -18.08 8.45 -1.21
CA GLY A 56 -19.04 7.43 -1.64
C GLY A 56 -18.45 6.01 -1.76
N LYS A 57 -17.13 5.81 -1.57
CA LYS A 57 -16.58 4.44 -1.51
C LYS A 57 -16.91 3.74 -0.20
N PRO A 58 -17.40 2.48 -0.24
CA PRO A 58 -17.67 1.72 0.97
C PRO A 58 -16.40 1.44 1.77
N GLY A 59 -16.47 1.55 3.09
CA GLY A 59 -15.33 1.29 3.97
C GLY A 59 -14.29 2.41 4.02
N ARG A 60 -14.57 3.57 3.39
CA ARG A 60 -13.72 4.77 3.44
C ARG A 60 -13.29 5.15 4.86
N GLU A 61 -14.23 5.20 5.80
CA GLU A 61 -13.96 5.58 7.20
C GLU A 61 -12.90 4.67 7.82
N LYS A 62 -13.03 3.35 7.62
CA LYS A 62 -12.06 2.37 8.12
C LYS A 62 -10.68 2.51 7.46
N ILE A 63 -10.63 2.89 6.18
CA ILE A 63 -9.36 3.16 5.49
C ILE A 63 -8.69 4.40 6.08
N LEU A 64 -9.45 5.46 6.36
CA LEU A 64 -8.93 6.70 6.97
C LEU A 64 -8.40 6.48 8.39
N GLU A 65 -8.98 5.56 9.14
CA GLU A 65 -8.57 5.20 10.50
C GLU A 65 -7.40 4.19 10.54
N ALA A 66 -7.03 3.60 9.39
CA ALA A 66 -6.03 2.55 9.32
C ALA A 66 -4.59 3.09 9.43
N GLY A 67 -4.07 3.13 10.67
CA GLY A 67 -2.73 3.65 10.97
C GLY A 67 -1.55 2.89 10.35
N PHE A 68 -1.76 1.64 9.90
CA PHE A 68 -0.73 0.82 9.24
C PHE A 68 -0.52 1.18 7.76
N ILE A 69 -1.36 2.05 7.20
CA ILE A 69 -1.30 2.49 5.80
C ILE A 69 -0.50 3.79 5.70
N HIS A 70 0.64 3.73 5.02
CA HIS A 70 1.54 4.87 4.86
C HIS A 70 1.51 5.41 3.44
N VAL A 71 1.04 6.65 3.29
CA VAL A 71 0.98 7.32 1.99
C VAL A 71 2.36 7.83 1.59
N LYS A 72 2.81 7.50 0.38
CA LYS A 72 4.05 8.03 -0.21
C LYS A 72 3.75 8.75 -1.52
N ARG A 73 4.40 9.90 -1.72
CA ARG A 73 4.40 10.59 -3.00
C ARG A 73 5.32 9.88 -3.97
N VAL A 74 4.81 9.55 -5.15
CA VAL A 74 5.61 8.97 -6.23
C VAL A 74 6.33 10.11 -6.96
N GLY A 75 7.66 10.07 -6.96
CA GLY A 75 8.48 11.11 -7.60
C GLY A 75 8.48 11.04 -9.13
N ASN A 76 8.30 9.84 -9.70
CA ASN A 76 8.33 9.64 -11.15
C ASN A 76 6.91 9.61 -11.75
N ARG A 77 6.35 10.79 -11.94
CA ARG A 77 5.00 10.96 -12.53
C ARG A 77 4.88 10.44 -13.97
N ARG A 78 5.98 10.36 -14.73
CA ARG A 78 5.96 9.82 -16.10
C ARG A 78 5.67 8.32 -16.12
N LEU A 79 6.29 7.58 -15.20
CA LEU A 79 6.04 6.14 -15.07
C LEU A 79 4.61 5.87 -14.60
N VAL A 80 4.09 6.69 -13.68
CA VAL A 80 2.69 6.59 -13.22
C VAL A 80 1.71 6.77 -14.38
N ALA A 81 1.89 7.81 -15.20
CA ALA A 81 1.03 8.07 -16.36
C ALA A 81 1.08 6.94 -17.39
N LEU A 82 2.26 6.36 -17.63
CA LEU A 82 2.40 5.20 -18.51
C LEU A 82 1.64 3.98 -17.97
N PHE A 83 1.73 3.70 -16.66
CA PHE A 83 0.98 2.60 -16.04
C PHE A 83 -0.54 2.83 -16.06
N GLU A 84 -1.01 4.05 -15.85
CA GLU A 84 -2.45 4.38 -15.94
C GLU A 84 -3.00 4.11 -17.37
N GLU A 85 -2.23 4.41 -18.42
CA GLU A 85 -2.58 4.12 -19.82
C GLU A 85 -2.71 2.61 -20.11
N PHE A 86 -1.93 1.77 -19.42
CA PHE A 86 -2.00 0.30 -19.58
C PHE A 86 -3.07 -0.38 -18.71
N VAL A 87 -3.55 0.27 -17.64
CA VAL A 87 -4.48 -0.36 -16.67
C VAL A 87 -5.94 -0.21 -17.09
N ASP A 88 -6.29 0.82 -17.87
CA ASP A 88 -7.67 1.10 -18.31
C ASP A 88 -8.28 0.01 -19.23
N GLU A 89 -7.49 -0.95 -19.73
CA GLU A 89 -8.00 -2.03 -20.59
C GLU A 89 -8.51 -3.27 -19.82
N GLY A 90 -8.34 -3.32 -18.48
CA GLY A 90 -8.53 -4.54 -17.69
C GLY A 90 -9.47 -4.49 -16.48
N GLU A 91 -10.06 -3.34 -16.14
CA GLU A 91 -11.00 -3.22 -15.00
C GLU A 91 -12.44 -3.37 -15.50
N TYR A 92 -12.95 -4.61 -15.54
CA TYR A 92 -14.36 -4.95 -15.79
C TYR A 92 -14.98 -5.68 -14.60
#